data_AF-A0A2J5NC32-F1
#
_entry.id   AF-A0A2J5NC32-F1
#
_cell.length_a   1.000
_cell.length_b   1.000
_cell.length_c   1.000
_cell.angle_alpha   90.00
_cell.angle_beta   90.00
_cell.angle_gamma   90.00
#
_symmetry.space_group_name_H-M   'P 1'
#
loop_
_entity.id
_entity.type
_entity.pdbx_description
1 polymer ?
#
loop_
_entity_poly.entity_id
_entity_poly.type
_entity_poly.pdbx_seq_one_letter_code
_entity_poly.pdbx_strand_id
1 'polypeptide(L)'
;IEEGLRVHQPTLTPAEREQAVIQVMQEVGLDPHSRHRYPAAFSGGQRQRIAIARALVVKPQLIVLDEPTSSLDKTVQAQILALLKALQQKHQLAYIFISHDLRVVRALCHQVMVLRQGEVVEQGECERVFTAPQQEYTRQLLALS
;
A
#
# COMPACT_ATOMS: atom_id res chain seq x y z
N ILE A 1 -6.61 -14.52 2.17
CA ILE A 1 -7.43 -13.28 2.10
C ILE A 1 -8.56 -13.33 3.13
N GLU A 2 -9.33 -14.42 3.19
CA GLU A 2 -10.50 -14.57 4.07
C GLU A 2 -10.28 -14.32 5.58
N GLU A 3 -9.08 -14.58 6.11
CA GLU A 3 -8.76 -14.53 7.54
C GLU A 3 -9.30 -13.29 8.26
N GLY A 4 -9.12 -12.09 7.69
CA GLY A 4 -9.61 -10.85 8.28
C GLY A 4 -11.14 -10.80 8.41
N LEU A 5 -11.87 -11.37 7.46
CA LEU A 5 -13.35 -11.44 7.52
C LEU A 5 -13.81 -12.35 8.66
N ARG A 6 -13.11 -13.46 8.93
CA ARG A 6 -13.48 -14.38 10.01
C ARG A 6 -13.39 -13.71 11.39
N VAL A 7 -12.46 -12.77 11.56
CA VAL A 7 -12.24 -12.06 12.83
C VAL A 7 -13.12 -10.82 12.93
N HIS A 8 -13.16 -9.98 11.89
CA HIS A 8 -13.81 -8.67 11.95
C HIS A 8 -15.26 -8.66 11.45
N GLN A 9 -15.70 -9.70 10.74
CA GLN A 9 -17.08 -9.84 10.25
C GLN A 9 -17.61 -11.26 10.51
N PRO A 10 -17.68 -11.69 11.80
CA PRO A 10 -18.03 -13.07 12.16
C PRO A 10 -19.46 -13.46 11.78
N THR A 11 -20.32 -12.48 11.50
CA THR A 11 -21.71 -12.69 11.07
C THR A 11 -21.84 -13.16 9.62
N LEU A 12 -20.78 -13.02 8.80
CA LEU A 12 -20.81 -13.49 7.42
C LEU A 12 -20.83 -15.02 7.36
N THR A 13 -21.66 -15.54 6.47
CA THR A 13 -21.65 -16.95 6.08
C THR A 13 -20.37 -17.29 5.28
N PRO A 14 -19.99 -18.58 5.17
CA PRO A 14 -18.89 -18.99 4.30
C PRO A 14 -19.04 -18.52 2.84
N ALA A 15 -20.26 -18.56 2.30
CA ALA A 15 -20.53 -18.13 0.94
C ALA A 15 -20.34 -16.61 0.75
N GLU A 16 -20.78 -15.79 1.72
CA GLU A 16 -20.57 -14.35 1.67
C GLU A 16 -19.09 -13.98 1.81
N ARG A 17 -18.35 -14.69 2.66
CA ARG A 17 -16.90 -14.50 2.77
C ARG A 17 -16.18 -14.86 1.47
N GLU A 18 -16.55 -15.98 0.85
CA GLU A 18 -16.00 -16.36 -0.44
C GLU A 18 -16.30 -15.31 -1.52
N GLN A 19 -17.53 -14.79 -1.56
CA GLN A 19 -17.91 -13.75 -2.50
C GLN A 19 -17.10 -12.46 -2.28
N ALA A 20 -16.89 -12.05 -1.04
CA ALA A 20 -16.05 -10.90 -0.70
C ALA A 20 -14.58 -11.12 -1.11
N VAL A 21 -14.04 -12.33 -0.96
CA VAL A 21 -12.70 -12.70 -1.44
C VAL A 21 -12.63 -12.59 -2.97
N ILE A 22 -13.62 -13.10 -3.69
CA ILE A 22 -13.68 -13.02 -5.16
C ILE A 22 -13.69 -11.56 -5.61
N GLN A 23 -14.55 -10.73 -5.01
CA GLN A 23 -14.66 -9.31 -5.33
C GLN A 23 -13.33 -8.59 -5.10
N VAL A 24 -12.73 -8.73 -3.92
CA VAL A 24 -11.47 -8.01 -3.63
C VAL A 24 -10.31 -8.48 -4.52
N MET A 25 -10.29 -9.77 -4.91
CA MET A 25 -9.29 -10.27 -5.87
C MET A 25 -9.42 -9.60 -7.23
N GLN A 26 -10.65 -9.43 -7.73
CA GLN A 26 -10.89 -8.69 -8.98
C GLN A 26 -10.45 -7.23 -8.85
N GLU A 27 -10.74 -6.59 -7.72
CA GLU A 27 -10.36 -5.19 -7.46
C GLU A 27 -8.84 -4.96 -7.47
N VAL A 28 -8.07 -5.93 -6.96
CA VAL A 28 -6.60 -5.86 -7.01
C VAL A 28 -6.00 -6.41 -8.31
N GLY A 29 -6.84 -6.78 -9.29
CA GLY A 29 -6.40 -7.30 -10.59
C GLY A 29 -5.83 -8.72 -10.53
N LEU A 30 -6.33 -9.57 -9.63
CA LEU A 30 -6.00 -10.99 -9.54
C LEU A 30 -7.14 -11.85 -10.05
N ASP A 31 -6.79 -12.99 -10.66
CA ASP A 31 -7.76 -14.00 -11.09
C ASP A 31 -8.36 -14.73 -9.86
N PRO A 32 -9.68 -14.61 -9.62
CA PRO A 32 -10.34 -15.30 -8.50
C PRO A 32 -10.26 -16.82 -8.55
N HIS A 33 -10.02 -17.43 -9.71
CA HIS A 33 -9.82 -18.88 -9.81
C HIS A 33 -8.50 -19.34 -9.18
N SER A 34 -7.53 -18.43 -9.02
CA SER A 34 -6.27 -18.70 -8.35
C SER A 34 -6.35 -18.67 -6.81
N ARG A 35 -7.53 -18.37 -6.22
CA ARG A 35 -7.70 -18.15 -4.76
C ARG A 35 -7.29 -19.32 -3.87
N HIS A 36 -7.27 -20.53 -4.43
CA HIS A 36 -6.88 -21.76 -3.72
C HIS A 36 -5.39 -22.11 -3.88
N ARG A 37 -4.61 -21.34 -4.65
CA ARG A 37 -3.17 -21.58 -4.84
C ARG A 37 -2.39 -21.14 -3.61
N TYR A 38 -1.28 -21.85 -3.34
CA TYR A 38 -0.33 -21.46 -2.29
C TYR A 38 0.45 -20.18 -2.67
N PRO A 39 0.88 -19.37 -1.69
CA PRO A 39 1.63 -18.13 -1.93
C PRO A 39 2.86 -18.27 -2.83
N ALA A 40 3.54 -19.41 -2.78
CA ALA A 40 4.72 -19.70 -3.59
C ALA A 40 4.45 -19.75 -5.10
N ALA A 41 3.20 -19.98 -5.51
CA ALA A 41 2.79 -20.05 -6.91
C ALA A 41 2.55 -18.67 -7.56
N PHE A 42 2.76 -17.57 -6.82
CA PHE A 42 2.53 -16.20 -7.27
C PHE A 42 3.84 -15.45 -7.46
N SER A 43 3.89 -14.55 -8.45
CA SER A 43 4.99 -13.61 -8.62
C SER A 43 5.07 -12.61 -7.45
N GLY A 44 6.19 -11.89 -7.31
CA GLY A 44 6.35 -10.86 -6.27
C GLY A 44 5.22 -9.82 -6.31
N GLY A 45 4.91 -9.28 -7.48
CA GLY A 45 3.81 -8.32 -7.65
C GLY A 45 2.43 -8.90 -7.34
N GLN A 46 2.19 -10.18 -7.67
CA GLN A 46 0.93 -10.85 -7.30
C GLN A 46 0.82 -11.04 -5.80
N ARG A 47 1.91 -11.43 -5.11
CA ARG A 47 1.94 -11.52 -3.64
C ARG A 47 1.66 -10.16 -2.99
N GLN A 48 2.16 -9.07 -3.57
CA GLN A 48 1.85 -7.72 -3.09
C GLN A 48 0.37 -7.38 -3.26
N ARG A 49 -0.23 -7.70 -4.41
CA ARG A 49 -1.67 -7.54 -4.63
C ARG A 49 -2.49 -8.38 -3.66
N ILE A 50 -2.06 -9.60 -3.33
CA ILE A 50 -2.69 -10.44 -2.29
C ILE A 50 -2.60 -9.75 -0.92
N ALA A 51 -1.47 -9.15 -0.55
CA ALA A 51 -1.32 -8.41 0.70
C ALA A 51 -2.28 -7.21 0.77
N ILE A 52 -2.38 -6.43 -0.32
CA ILE A 52 -3.34 -5.33 -0.43
C ILE A 52 -4.78 -5.84 -0.31
N ALA A 53 -5.13 -6.93 -1.00
CA ALA A 53 -6.45 -7.55 -0.91
C ALA A 53 -6.78 -8.02 0.50
N ARG A 54 -5.82 -8.60 1.23
CA ARG A 54 -5.99 -8.99 2.65
C ARG A 54 -6.33 -7.81 3.53
N ALA A 55 -5.71 -6.66 3.33
CA ALA A 55 -6.02 -5.45 4.08
C ALA A 55 -7.37 -4.84 3.66
N LEU A 56 -7.67 -4.84 2.36
CA LEU A 56 -8.86 -4.20 1.80
C LEU A 56 -10.16 -4.97 2.07
N VAL A 57 -10.12 -6.31 2.17
CA VAL A 57 -11.33 -7.15 2.24
C VAL A 57 -12.24 -6.81 3.43
N VAL A 58 -11.67 -6.30 4.52
CA VAL A 58 -12.41 -5.87 5.72
C VAL A 58 -12.99 -4.45 5.62
N LYS A 59 -12.82 -3.79 4.46
CA LYS A 59 -13.27 -2.42 4.17
C LYS A 59 -12.77 -1.39 5.21
N PRO A 60 -11.44 -1.26 5.40
CA PRO A 60 -10.89 -0.34 6.37
C PRO A 60 -11.07 1.12 5.92
N GLN A 61 -10.95 2.06 6.86
CA GLN A 61 -10.85 3.50 6.54
C GLN A 61 -9.39 3.95 6.39
N LEU A 62 -8.44 3.21 6.97
CA LEU A 62 -7.00 3.50 7.01
C LEU A 62 -6.21 2.24 6.66
N ILE A 63 -5.19 2.37 5.82
CA ILE A 63 -4.20 1.33 5.57
C ILE A 63 -2.80 1.87 5.86
N VAL A 64 -2.02 1.11 6.65
CA VAL A 64 -0.59 1.35 6.85
C VAL A 64 0.17 0.51 5.85
N LEU A 65 0.98 1.16 5.02
CA LEU A 65 1.75 0.57 3.95
C LEU A 65 3.23 0.64 4.30
N ASP A 66 3.76 -0.45 4.84
CA ASP A 66 5.18 -0.57 5.22
C ASP A 66 5.99 -1.14 4.06
N GLU A 67 6.80 -0.29 3.42
CA GLU A 67 7.65 -0.62 2.28
C GLU A 67 6.98 -1.49 1.21
N PRO A 68 5.76 -1.12 0.74
CA PRO A 68 4.89 -2.02 -0.03
C PRO A 68 5.41 -2.31 -1.45
N THR A 69 6.52 -1.71 -1.85
CA THR A 69 7.15 -1.94 -3.15
C THR A 69 8.61 -2.35 -3.05
N SER A 70 9.14 -2.51 -1.84
CA SER A 70 10.47 -3.08 -1.64
C SER A 70 10.50 -4.50 -2.22
N SER A 71 11.53 -4.86 -2.98
CA SER A 71 11.69 -6.11 -3.77
C SER A 71 10.99 -6.22 -5.12
N LEU A 72 10.28 -5.19 -5.59
CA LEU A 72 9.65 -5.18 -6.92
C LEU A 72 10.54 -4.47 -7.95
N ASP A 73 10.50 -4.93 -9.21
CA ASP A 73 11.07 -4.17 -10.31
C ASP A 73 10.27 -2.87 -10.57
N LYS A 74 10.90 -1.91 -11.25
CA LYS A 74 10.32 -0.57 -11.47
C LYS A 74 8.96 -0.62 -12.20
N THR A 75 8.77 -1.57 -13.12
CA THR A 75 7.51 -1.69 -13.87
C THR A 75 6.40 -2.16 -12.96
N VAL A 76 6.65 -3.21 -12.18
CA VAL A 76 5.67 -3.74 -11.22
C VAL A 76 5.38 -2.74 -10.10
N GLN A 77 6.40 -2.03 -9.61
CA GLN A 77 6.23 -0.95 -8.63
C GLN A 77 5.23 0.10 -9.14
N ALA A 78 5.41 0.62 -10.35
CA ALA A 78 4.49 1.59 -10.94
C ALA A 78 3.04 1.07 -11.04
N GLN A 79 2.85 -0.21 -11.38
CA GLN A 79 1.53 -0.83 -11.39
C GLN A 79 0.90 -0.91 -10.00
N ILE A 80 1.69 -1.19 -8.95
CA ILE A 80 1.22 -1.21 -7.56
C ILE A 80 0.84 0.20 -7.10
N LEU A 81 1.64 1.22 -7.43
CA LEU A 81 1.29 2.61 -7.07
C LEU A 81 -0.01 3.06 -7.75
N ALA A 82 -0.19 2.72 -9.03
CA ALA A 82 -1.41 3.01 -9.77
C ALA A 82 -2.63 2.30 -9.14
N LEU A 83 -2.47 1.04 -8.73
CA LEU A 83 -3.49 0.28 -8.02
C LEU A 83 -3.87 0.97 -6.70
N LEU A 84 -2.87 1.30 -5.87
CA LEU A 84 -3.11 1.97 -4.58
C LEU A 84 -3.85 3.29 -4.77
N LYS A 85 -3.46 4.11 -5.75
CA LYS A 85 -4.16 5.36 -6.05
C LYS A 85 -5.62 5.14 -6.47
N ALA A 86 -5.89 4.14 -7.31
CA ALA A 86 -7.26 3.80 -7.71
C ALA A 86 -8.11 3.31 -6.52
N LEU A 87 -7.53 2.48 -5.65
CA LEU A 87 -8.21 1.98 -4.45
C LEU A 87 -8.49 3.12 -3.45
N GLN A 88 -7.54 4.04 -3.28
CA GLN A 88 -7.69 5.22 -2.44
C GLN A 88 -8.92 6.04 -2.87
N GLN A 89 -9.04 6.33 -4.16
CA GLN A 89 -10.14 7.11 -4.71
C GLN A 89 -11.47 6.37 -4.60
N LYS A 90 -11.48 5.07 -4.94
CA LYS A 90 -12.70 4.25 -4.92
C LYS A 90 -13.28 4.08 -3.52
N HIS A 91 -12.42 3.83 -2.54
CA HIS A 91 -12.82 3.48 -1.16
C HIS A 91 -12.62 4.62 -0.17
N GLN A 92 -12.18 5.79 -0.62
CA GLN A 92 -11.85 6.96 0.21
C GLN A 92 -10.89 6.61 1.36
N LEU A 93 -9.82 5.87 1.02
CA LEU A 93 -8.87 5.36 2.02
C LEU A 93 -7.89 6.45 2.45
N ALA A 94 -7.64 6.51 3.76
CA ALA A 94 -6.45 7.14 4.28
C ALA A 94 -5.26 6.17 4.17
N TYR A 95 -4.08 6.68 3.80
CA TYR A 95 -2.84 5.92 3.77
C TYR A 95 -1.79 6.54 4.68
N ILE A 96 -1.15 5.70 5.49
CA ILE A 96 0.16 5.99 6.07
C ILE A 96 1.17 5.17 5.27
N PHE A 97 2.07 5.84 4.56
CA PHE A 97 3.04 5.20 3.69
C PHE A 97 4.44 5.34 4.29
N ILE A 98 5.11 4.22 4.52
CA ILE A 98 6.48 4.18 5.04
C ILE A 98 7.36 3.69 3.90
N SER A 99 8.31 4.52 3.48
CA SER A 99 9.30 4.09 2.49
C SER A 99 10.59 4.89 2.51
N HIS A 100 11.69 4.23 2.15
CA HIS A 100 12.96 4.86 1.80
C HIS A 100 13.03 5.32 0.33
N ASP A 101 12.10 4.92 -0.56
CA ASP A 101 12.09 5.40 -1.95
C ASP A 101 11.30 6.71 -2.06
N LEU A 102 12.04 7.81 -2.10
CA LEU A 102 11.49 9.17 -2.18
C LEU A 102 10.69 9.42 -3.47
N ARG A 103 10.93 8.69 -4.55
CA ARG A 103 10.13 8.82 -5.79
C ARG A 103 8.72 8.28 -5.58
N VAL A 104 8.58 7.21 -4.80
CA VAL A 104 7.27 6.64 -4.45
C VAL A 104 6.51 7.59 -3.55
N VAL A 105 7.19 8.11 -2.51
CA VAL A 105 6.61 9.09 -1.58
C VAL A 105 6.06 10.27 -2.36
N ARG A 106 6.85 10.84 -3.29
CA ARG A 106 6.43 11.96 -4.14
C ARG A 106 5.22 11.65 -5.02
N ALA A 107 5.04 10.40 -5.44
CA ALA A 107 3.97 10.01 -6.35
C ALA A 107 2.61 9.77 -5.66
N LEU A 108 2.61 9.44 -4.36
CA LEU A 108 1.41 9.03 -3.61
C LEU A 108 1.05 9.95 -2.44
N CYS A 109 2.02 10.59 -1.79
CA CYS A 109 1.79 11.27 -0.53
C CYS A 109 1.42 12.74 -0.73
N HIS A 110 0.43 13.20 0.03
CA HIS A 110 0.07 14.62 0.12
C HIS A 110 0.93 15.35 1.17
N GLN A 111 1.24 14.66 2.26
CA GLN A 111 2.06 15.14 3.38
C GLN A 111 3.22 14.16 3.59
N VAL A 112 4.36 14.68 4.03
CA VAL A 112 5.58 13.91 4.28
C VAL A 112 6.10 14.23 5.66
N MET A 113 6.59 13.19 6.34
CA MET A 113 7.29 13.27 7.61
C MET A 113 8.64 12.57 7.46
N VAL A 114 9.72 13.28 7.71
CA VAL A 114 11.09 12.77 7.67
C VAL A 114 11.50 12.43 9.10
N LEU A 115 11.91 11.18 9.30
CA LEU A 115 12.39 10.69 10.59
C LEU A 115 13.90 10.45 10.55
N ARG A 116 14.58 10.75 11.66
CA ARG A 116 15.99 10.38 11.89
C ARG A 116 16.15 9.95 13.33
N GLN A 117 16.72 8.76 13.57
CA GLN A 117 16.97 8.24 14.93
C GLN A 117 15.73 8.23 15.83
N GLY A 118 14.54 8.02 15.27
CA GLY A 118 13.28 8.01 16.00
C GLY A 118 12.66 9.39 16.23
N GLU A 119 13.30 10.47 15.79
CA GLU A 119 12.77 11.83 15.91
C GLU A 119 12.27 12.35 14.57
N VAL A 120 11.17 13.12 14.61
CA VAL A 120 10.66 13.85 13.45
C VAL A 120 11.54 15.08 13.24
N VAL A 121 12.31 15.08 12.16
CA VAL A 121 13.21 16.20 11.85
C VAL A 121 12.53 17.23 10.94
N GLU A 122 11.65 16.79 10.05
CA GLU A 122 10.92 17.68 9.14
C GLU A 122 9.54 17.10 8.79
N GLN A 123 8.54 17.95 8.66
CA GLN A 123 7.20 17.57 8.26
C GLN A 123 6.53 18.69 7.46
N GLY A 124 5.76 18.34 6.45
CA GLY A 124 4.93 19.30 5.72
C GLY A 124 4.34 18.74 4.43
N GLU A 125 3.79 19.64 3.61
CA GLU A 125 3.33 19.30 2.27
C GLU A 125 4.44 18.65 1.46
N CYS A 126 4.11 17.55 0.78
CA CYS A 126 5.08 16.78 0.02
C CYS A 126 5.85 17.66 -0.98
N GLU A 127 5.16 18.55 -1.68
CA GLU A 127 5.80 19.45 -2.65
C GLU A 127 6.82 20.39 -1.97
N ARG A 128 6.48 20.97 -0.82
CA ARG A 128 7.35 21.89 -0.09
C ARG A 128 8.58 21.18 0.49
N VAL A 129 8.40 20.01 1.09
CA VAL A 129 9.51 19.21 1.65
C VAL A 129 10.50 18.81 0.55
N PHE A 130 10.02 18.49 -0.65
CA PHE A 130 10.88 18.08 -1.77
C PHE A 130 11.54 19.26 -2.52
N THR A 131 10.93 20.43 -2.56
CA THR A 131 11.43 21.59 -3.34
C THR A 131 12.19 22.60 -2.49
N ALA A 132 11.81 22.79 -1.23
CA ALA A 132 12.41 23.75 -0.31
C ALA A 132 12.61 23.16 1.11
N PRO A 133 13.38 22.05 1.24
CA PRO A 133 13.67 21.42 2.52
C PRO A 133 14.40 22.38 3.47
N GLN A 134 13.94 22.43 4.72
CA GLN A 134 14.53 23.27 5.76
C GLN A 134 15.67 22.56 6.50
N GLN A 135 15.59 21.24 6.68
CA GLN A 135 16.62 20.49 7.39
C GLN A 135 17.76 20.04 6.48
N GLU A 136 18.98 20.10 7.02
CA GLU A 136 20.17 19.61 6.32
C GLU A 136 20.06 18.12 5.98
N TYR A 137 19.56 17.31 6.92
CA TYR A 137 19.38 15.87 6.69
C TYR A 137 18.40 15.57 5.55
N THR A 138 17.27 16.31 5.48
CA THR A 138 16.32 16.18 4.36
C THR A 138 16.98 16.54 3.04
N ARG A 139 17.81 17.60 2.99
CA ARG A 139 18.59 17.95 1.78
C ARG A 139 19.53 16.84 1.36
N GLN A 140 20.23 16.22 2.30
CA GLN A 140 21.13 15.10 2.03
C GLN A 140 20.36 13.88 1.48
N LEU A 141 19.21 13.54 2.07
CA LEU A 141 18.35 12.46 1.58
C LEU A 141 17.88 12.70 0.14
N LEU A 142 17.40 13.91 -0.16
CA LEU A 142 16.93 14.29 -1.50
C LEU A 142 18.07 14.31 -2.54
N ALA A 143 19.30 14.61 -2.13
CA ALA A 143 20.46 14.60 -3.03
C ALA A 143 20.94 13.18 -3.38
N LEU A 144 20.64 12.19 -2.54
CA LEU A 144 21.05 10.79 -2.71
C LEU A 144 20.00 9.93 -3.43
N SER A 145 18.84 10.49 -3.77
CA SER A 145 17.66 9.77 -4.31
C SER A 145 17.50 9.84 -5.82
#